data_AF-A0AAU2INN2-F1
#
_entry.id   AF-A0AAU2INN2-F1
#
_cell.length_a   1.000
_cell.length_b   1.000
_cell.length_c   1.000
_cell.angle_alpha   90.00
_cell.angle_beta   90.00
_cell.angle_gamma   90.00
#
_symmetry.space_group_name_H-M   'P 1'
#
loop_
_entity.id
_entity.type
_entity.pdbx_description
1 polymer ?
#
loop_
_entity_poly.entity_id
_entity_poly.type
_entity_poly.pdbx_seq_one_letter_code
_entity_poly.pdbx_strand_id
1 'polypeptide(L)'
;MDRYQLCEALRAAGVPDAHYEIPGCPGGHPSLEGYYLAQGEGEWIVGVHERGRREALETFADESRACAWLYERLTDESSPPARLTATEMDEMLHDSEGIERRAQEQLEQALTESRRRTRDDPPTGDH
;
A
#
# COMPACT_ATOMS: atom_id res chain seq x y z
N MET A 1 -18.95 -10.11 19.55
CA MET A 1 -19.29 -9.84 18.14
C MET A 1 -19.09 -11.13 17.40
N ASP A 2 -20.14 -11.74 16.88
CA ASP A 2 -20.05 -13.01 16.17
C ASP A 2 -19.87 -12.80 14.66
N ARG A 3 -19.52 -13.84 13.90
CA ARG A 3 -19.25 -13.76 12.45
C ARG A 3 -20.37 -13.11 11.62
N TYR A 4 -21.63 -13.29 12.04
CA TYR A 4 -22.78 -12.66 11.39
C TYR A 4 -22.83 -11.15 11.67
N GLN A 5 -22.58 -10.75 12.92
CA GLN A 5 -22.53 -9.35 13.32
C GLN A 5 -21.35 -8.64 12.67
N LEU A 6 -20.20 -9.31 12.57
CA LEU A 6 -19.05 -8.83 11.81
C LEU A 6 -19.43 -8.53 10.36
N CYS A 7 -20.14 -9.45 9.70
CA CYS A 7 -20.48 -9.23 8.30
C CYS A 7 -21.53 -8.13 8.06
N GLU A 8 -22.43 -7.90 9.01
CA GLU A 8 -23.29 -6.72 8.99
C GLU A 8 -22.48 -5.44 9.22
N ALA A 9 -21.54 -5.45 10.16
CA ALA A 9 -20.68 -4.31 10.46
C ALA A 9 -19.77 -3.93 9.28
N LEU A 10 -19.17 -4.91 8.59
CA LEU A 10 -18.33 -4.68 7.41
C LEU A 10 -19.13 -4.08 6.25
N ARG A 11 -20.35 -4.60 6.00
CA ARG A 11 -21.25 -4.02 5.00
C ARG A 11 -21.70 -2.61 5.37
N ALA A 12 -21.99 -2.35 6.64
CA ALA A 12 -22.33 -1.02 7.14
C ALA A 12 -21.15 -0.03 7.01
N ALA A 13 -19.92 -0.51 7.16
CA ALA A 13 -18.69 0.26 6.95
C ALA A 13 -18.34 0.44 5.45
N GLY A 14 -19.08 -0.20 4.53
CA GLY A 14 -18.84 -0.09 3.09
C GLY A 14 -17.68 -0.94 2.57
N VAL A 15 -17.21 -1.92 3.35
CA VAL A 15 -16.16 -2.86 2.92
C VAL A 15 -16.73 -3.79 1.85
N PRO A 16 -16.13 -3.88 0.66
CA PRO A 16 -16.64 -4.77 -0.39
C PRO A 16 -16.51 -6.24 0.01
N ASP A 17 -17.55 -7.04 -0.26
CA ASP A 17 -17.61 -8.48 0.06
C ASP A 17 -16.47 -9.30 -0.58
N ALA A 18 -15.89 -8.81 -1.67
CA ALA A 18 -14.73 -9.40 -2.31
C ALA A 18 -13.41 -9.25 -1.51
N HIS A 19 -13.37 -8.55 -0.38
CA HIS A 19 -12.13 -8.43 0.42
C HIS A 19 -12.04 -9.45 1.57
N TYR A 20 -13.13 -10.17 1.84
CA TYR A 20 -13.19 -11.08 2.97
C TYR A 20 -13.97 -12.37 2.70
N GLU A 21 -13.46 -13.48 3.20
CA GLU A 21 -14.10 -14.79 3.21
C GLU A 21 -14.50 -15.14 4.65
N ILE A 22 -15.77 -14.94 4.99
CA ILE A 22 -16.31 -15.21 6.33
C ILE A 22 -17.41 -16.28 6.23
N PRO A 23 -17.28 -17.40 6.96
CA PRO A 23 -18.27 -18.47 6.92
C PRO A 23 -19.63 -17.97 7.42
N GLY A 24 -20.67 -18.20 6.61
CA GLY A 24 -22.03 -17.76 6.92
C GLY A 24 -22.36 -16.34 6.48
N CYS A 25 -21.45 -15.62 5.83
CA CYS A 25 -21.79 -14.34 5.21
C CYS A 25 -22.24 -14.49 3.74
N PRO A 26 -23.46 -14.01 3.38
CA PRO A 26 -23.93 -14.03 1.99
C PRO A 26 -23.16 -13.02 1.14
N GLY A 27 -22.56 -13.49 0.04
CA GLY A 27 -21.79 -12.65 -0.90
C GLY A 27 -20.28 -12.83 -0.80
N GLY A 28 -19.76 -13.57 0.20
CA GLY A 28 -18.34 -13.93 0.28
C GLY A 28 -17.95 -14.91 -0.82
N HIS A 29 -17.81 -14.42 -2.04
CA HIS A 29 -17.13 -15.17 -3.09
C HIS A 29 -15.64 -15.16 -2.78
N PRO A 30 -14.94 -16.30 -2.88
CA PRO A 30 -13.50 -16.36 -2.66
C PRO A 30 -12.82 -15.47 -3.69
N SER A 31 -12.46 -14.26 -3.30
CA SER A 31 -11.47 -13.50 -4.00
C SER A 31 -10.15 -14.27 -3.92
N LEU A 32 -9.42 -14.29 -5.03
CA LEU A 32 -8.07 -14.85 -5.07
C LEU A 32 -7.11 -14.07 -4.16
N GLU A 33 -7.52 -12.89 -3.68
CA GLU A 33 -6.77 -12.00 -2.82
C GLU A 33 -7.71 -11.37 -1.78
N GLY A 34 -7.45 -11.57 -0.49
CA GLY A 34 -8.31 -11.05 0.58
C GLY A 34 -8.14 -11.78 1.92
N TYR A 35 -8.81 -11.29 2.96
CA TYR A 35 -8.78 -11.89 4.28
C TYR A 35 -9.72 -13.09 4.39
N TYR A 36 -9.40 -14.07 5.22
CA TYR A 36 -10.29 -15.18 5.52
C TYR A 36 -10.38 -15.43 7.03
N LEU A 37 -11.57 -15.84 7.47
CA LEU A 37 -11.83 -16.32 8.82
C LEU A 37 -12.15 -17.82 8.75
N ALA A 38 -11.34 -18.64 9.41
CA ALA A 38 -11.55 -20.08 9.47
C ALA A 38 -11.70 -20.54 10.92
N GLN A 39 -12.53 -21.56 11.14
CA GLN A 39 -12.62 -22.26 12.42
C GLN A 39 -11.87 -23.59 12.31
N GLY A 40 -10.89 -23.83 13.17
CA GLY A 40 -10.07 -25.06 13.17
C GLY A 40 -9.79 -25.55 14.60
N GLU A 41 -10.02 -26.83 14.87
CA GLU A 41 -9.74 -27.50 16.17
C GLU A 41 -10.24 -26.78 17.45
N GLY A 42 -11.28 -25.96 17.32
CA GLY A 42 -11.84 -25.17 18.44
C GLY A 42 -11.25 -23.76 18.56
N GLU A 43 -10.32 -23.40 17.68
CA GLU A 43 -9.74 -22.08 17.54
C GLU A 43 -10.25 -21.38 16.27
N TRP A 44 -10.08 -20.06 16.27
CA TRP A 44 -10.42 -19.16 15.18
C TRP A 44 -9.14 -18.63 14.56
N ILE A 45 -8.97 -18.90 13.28
CA ILE A 45 -7.80 -18.53 12.51
C ILE A 45 -8.20 -17.38 11.60
N VAL A 46 -7.49 -16.26 11.73
CA VAL A 46 -7.55 -15.14 10.80
C VAL A 46 -6.34 -15.22 9.90
N GLY A 47 -6.55 -15.17 8.59
CA GLY A 47 -5.47 -15.21 7.62
C GLY A 47 -5.75 -14.39 6.38
N VAL A 48 -4.79 -14.36 5.48
CA VAL A 48 -4.89 -13.70 4.18
C VAL A 48 -4.62 -14.70 3.07
N HIS A 49 -5.38 -14.59 2.00
CA HIS A 49 -5.09 -15.23 0.73
C HIS A 49 -4.35 -14.20 -0.13
N GLU A 50 -3.09 -14.45 -0.47
CA GLU A 50 -2.31 -13.60 -1.37
C GLU A 50 -1.60 -14.47 -2.40
N ARG A 51 -1.68 -14.08 -3.68
CA ARG A 51 -0.95 -14.75 -4.77
C ARG A 51 -1.17 -16.27 -4.80
N GLY A 52 -2.37 -16.74 -4.48
CA GLY A 52 -2.71 -18.17 -4.47
C GLY A 52 -2.26 -18.94 -3.22
N ARG A 53 -1.78 -18.27 -2.16
CA ARG A 53 -1.38 -18.89 -0.89
C ARG A 53 -2.25 -18.38 0.26
N ARG A 54 -2.69 -19.29 1.12
CA ARG A 54 -3.32 -18.97 2.42
C ARG A 54 -2.24 -18.88 3.49
N GLU A 55 -2.11 -17.73 4.11
CA GLU A 55 -1.22 -17.52 5.25
C GLU A 55 -2.06 -17.18 6.48
N ALA A 56 -1.85 -17.92 7.57
CA ALA A 56 -2.47 -17.62 8.85
C ALA A 56 -1.70 -16.45 9.50
N LEU A 57 -2.41 -15.37 9.79
CA LEU A 57 -1.83 -14.20 10.45
C LEU A 57 -1.89 -14.36 11.96
N GLU A 58 -3.06 -14.73 12.48
CA GLU A 58 -3.27 -14.84 13.91
C GLU A 58 -4.34 -15.89 14.26
N THR A 59 -4.19 -16.50 15.42
CA THR A 59 -5.12 -17.50 15.95
C THR A 59 -5.67 -17.04 17.30
N PHE A 60 -6.96 -17.30 17.51
CA PHE A 60 -7.70 -16.86 18.68
C PHE A 60 -8.52 -18.02 19.23
N ALA A 61 -8.59 -18.14 20.56
CA ALA A 61 -9.50 -19.09 21.19
C ALA A 61 -10.98 -18.67 21.07
N ASP A 62 -11.25 -17.38 20.87
CA ASP A 62 -12.59 -16.80 20.91
C ASP A 62 -13.01 -16.23 19.54
N GLU A 63 -14.21 -16.60 19.08
CA GLU A 63 -14.82 -16.06 17.86
C GLU A 63 -14.88 -14.53 17.91
N SER A 64 -15.29 -14.00 19.06
CA SER A 64 -15.47 -12.57 19.26
C SER A 64 -14.17 -11.77 19.13
N ARG A 65 -13.04 -12.34 19.55
CA ARG A 65 -11.73 -11.68 19.43
C ARG A 65 -11.24 -11.70 17.98
N ALA A 66 -11.34 -12.85 17.32
CA ALA A 66 -10.98 -12.97 15.91
C ALA A 66 -11.81 -12.02 15.04
N CYS A 67 -13.12 -11.93 15.31
CA CYS A 67 -14.01 -11.05 14.57
C CYS A 67 -13.70 -9.56 14.81
N ALA A 68 -13.43 -9.17 16.06
CA ALA A 68 -13.08 -7.78 16.38
C ALA A 68 -11.77 -7.36 15.69
N TRP A 69 -10.74 -8.22 15.78
CA TRP A 69 -9.45 -7.98 15.14
C TRP A 69 -9.60 -7.83 13.62
N LEU A 70 -10.37 -8.72 12.98
CA LEU A 70 -10.60 -8.68 11.54
C LEU A 70 -11.38 -7.42 11.12
N TYR A 71 -12.35 -6.99 11.92
CA TYR A 71 -13.09 -5.75 11.69
C TYR A 71 -12.19 -4.52 11.73
N GLU A 72 -11.37 -4.39 12.78
CA GLU A 72 -10.43 -3.27 12.91
C GLU A 72 -9.47 -3.24 11.73
N ARG A 73 -8.91 -4.40 11.34
CA ARG A 73 -8.00 -4.47 10.20
C ARG A 73 -8.66 -4.05 8.89
N LEU A 74 -9.83 -4.61 8.56
CA LEU A 74 -10.52 -4.31 7.31
C LEU A 74 -11.04 -2.87 7.25
N THR A 75 -11.43 -2.27 8.38
CA THR A 75 -11.91 -0.89 8.43
C THR A 75 -10.78 0.14 8.45
N ASP A 76 -9.61 -0.23 8.98
CA ASP A 76 -8.37 0.54 8.86
C ASP A 76 -7.86 0.55 7.41
N GLU A 77 -7.81 -0.60 6.74
CA GLU A 77 -7.38 -0.70 5.34
C GLU A 77 -8.43 -0.22 4.33
N SER A 78 -9.73 -0.35 4.64
CA SER A 78 -10.81 0.20 3.82
C SER A 78 -11.07 1.67 4.08
N SER A 79 -10.43 2.27 5.09
CA SER A 79 -10.29 3.72 5.08
C SER A 79 -9.62 4.04 3.76
N PRO A 80 -10.27 4.80 2.86
CA PRO A 80 -9.69 5.08 1.56
C PRO A 80 -8.28 5.59 1.82
N PRO A 81 -7.23 5.03 1.16
CA PRO A 81 -5.87 5.55 1.34
C PRO A 81 -6.04 7.04 1.16
N ALA A 82 -5.81 7.82 2.23
CA ALA A 82 -6.22 9.21 2.31
C ALA A 82 -5.83 9.80 0.96
N ARG A 83 -6.82 10.03 0.08
CA ARG A 83 -6.50 10.42 -1.28
C ARG A 83 -5.75 11.69 -1.05
N LEU A 84 -4.43 11.68 -1.31
CA LEU A 84 -3.57 12.84 -1.11
C LEU A 84 -4.40 14.00 -1.60
N THR A 85 -4.77 14.87 -0.68
CA THR A 85 -5.70 15.94 -1.00
C THR A 85 -5.08 16.72 -2.15
N ALA A 86 -5.87 17.38 -2.99
CA ALA A 86 -5.32 18.15 -4.11
C ALA A 86 -4.19 19.09 -3.65
N THR A 87 -4.26 19.55 -2.40
CA THR A 87 -3.23 20.31 -1.69
C THR A 87 -1.95 19.51 -1.40
N GLU A 88 -2.04 18.27 -0.88
CA GLU A 88 -0.85 17.43 -0.66
C GLU A 88 -0.19 16.99 -1.97
N MET A 89 -0.98 16.75 -3.02
CA MET A 89 -0.46 16.45 -4.35
C MET A 89 0.30 17.65 -4.95
N ASP A 90 -0.23 18.86 -4.77
CA ASP A 90 0.40 20.11 -5.20
C ASP A 90 1.71 20.37 -4.44
N GLU A 91 1.73 20.12 -3.13
CA GLU A 91 2.92 20.28 -2.28
C GLU A 91 4.04 19.31 -2.68
N MET A 92 3.70 18.05 -2.98
CA MET A 92 4.66 17.07 -3.51
C MET A 92 5.18 17.43 -4.90
N LEU A 93 4.32 17.95 -5.79
CA LEU A 93 4.76 18.43 -7.11
C LEU A 93 5.75 19.59 -6.98
N HIS A 94 5.48 20.52 -6.05
CA HIS A 94 6.33 21.69 -5.83
C HIS A 94 7.73 21.31 -5.32
N ASP A 95 7.83 20.27 -4.46
CA ASP A 95 9.12 19.75 -4.00
C ASP A 95 9.91 19.13 -5.17
N SER A 96 9.26 18.34 -6.03
CA SER A 96 9.91 17.74 -7.20
C SER A 96 10.43 18.76 -8.21
N GLU A 97 9.68 19.83 -8.52
CA GLU A 97 10.13 20.89 -9.42
C GLU A 97 11.38 21.63 -8.88
N GLY A 98 11.48 21.76 -7.56
CA GLY A 98 12.66 22.33 -6.89
C GLY A 98 13.90 21.45 -7.03
N ILE A 99 13.73 20.13 -7.00
CA ILE A 99 14.82 19.15 -7.18
C ILE A 99 15.30 19.13 -8.63
N GLU A 100 14.37 19.11 -9.60
CA GLU A 100 14.70 19.07 -11.03
C GLU A 100 15.46 20.32 -11.49
N ARG A 101 15.04 21.51 -11.03
CA ARG A 101 15.72 22.76 -11.34
C ARG A 101 17.19 22.73 -10.90
N ARG A 102 17.45 22.31 -9.66
CA ARG A 102 18.81 22.20 -9.12
C ARG A 102 19.66 21.20 -9.90
N ALA A 103 19.08 20.07 -10.30
CA ALA A 103 19.78 19.06 -11.09
C ALA A 103 20.16 19.61 -12.49
N GLN A 104 19.27 20.35 -13.13
CA GLN A 104 19.52 20.96 -14.43
C GLN A 104 20.60 22.05 -14.35
N GLU A 105 20.55 22.91 -13.34
CA GLU A 105 21.56 23.95 -13.12
C GLU A 105 22.96 23.35 -12.91
N GLN A 106 23.07 22.25 -12.15
CA GLN A 106 24.35 21.57 -11.98
C GLN A 106 24.87 20.93 -13.27
N LEU A 107 23.99 20.37 -14.10
CA LEU A 107 24.37 19.83 -15.40
C LEU A 107 24.89 20.92 -16.34
N GLU A 108 24.21 22.07 -16.40
CA GLU A 108 24.63 23.21 -17.23
C GLU A 108 25.97 23.81 -16.78
N GLN A 109 26.20 23.87 -15.46
CA GLN A 109 27.49 24.27 -14.90
C GLN A 109 28.61 23.30 -15.29
N ALA A 110 28.41 22.00 -15.11
CA ALA A 110 29.39 20.97 -15.45
C ALA A 110 29.74 20.93 -16.95
N LEU A 111 28.75 21.15 -17.82
CA LEU A 111 28.96 21.26 -19.27
C LEU A 111 29.75 22.53 -19.63
N THR A 112 29.47 23.65 -18.96
CA THR A 112 30.19 24.92 -19.18
C THR A 112 31.65 24.82 -18.71
N GLU A 113 31.90 24.20 -17.57
CA GLU A 113 33.25 23.94 -17.05
C GLU A 113 34.04 23.01 -17.98
N SER A 114 33.42 21.90 -18.42
CA SER A 114 34.02 20.98 -19.38
C SER A 114 34.43 21.70 -20.67
N ARG A 115 33.54 22.55 -21.22
CA ARG A 115 33.82 23.33 -22.44
C ARG A 115 34.96 24.32 -22.27
N ARG A 116 35.11 24.93 -21.09
CA ARG A 116 36.24 25.83 -20.78
C ARG A 116 37.54 25.04 -20.68
N ARG A 117 37.53 23.88 -20.02
CA ARG A 117 38.71 23.00 -19.89
C ARG A 117 39.19 22.49 -21.26
N THR A 118 38.28 22.14 -22.18
CA THR A 118 38.66 21.72 -23.55
C THR A 118 39.22 22.88 -24.39
N ARG A 119 38.93 24.14 -24.04
CA ARG A 119 39.43 25.32 -24.77
C ARG A 119 40.77 25.85 -24.24
N ASP A 120 41.17 25.42 -23.04
CA ASP A 120 42.43 25.82 -22.39
C ASP A 120 43.57 24.80 -22.59
N ASP A 121 43.31 23.69 -23.30
CA ASP A 121 44.35 22.75 -23.72
C ASP A 121 44.84 23.11 -25.14
N PRO A 122 45.93 23.91 -25.30
CA PRO A 122 46.53 24.09 -26.60
C PRO A 122 47.17 22.76 -27.04
N PRO A 123 47.09 22.39 -28.33
CA PRO A 123 47.84 21.24 -28.81
C PRO A 123 49.33 21.56 -28.59
N THR A 124 49.97 20.81 -27.69
CA THR A 124 51.44 20.77 -27.61
C THR A 124 51.93 20.10 -28.88
N GLY A 125 52.02 20.88 -29.96
CA GLY A 125 52.77 20.52 -31.15
C GLY A 125 54.24 20.72 -30.83
N ASP A 126 54.97 19.63 -30.63
CA ASP A 126 56.43 19.64 -30.66
C ASP A 126 56.90 19.02 -31.98
N HIS A 127 57.92 19.68 -32.55
CA HIS A 127 58.41 19.66 -33.93
C HIS A 127 59.53 18.63 -34.11
#